data_AF-A0A2M8U3I5-F1
#
_entry.id   AF-A0A2M8U3I5-F1
#
_cell.length_a   1.000
_cell.length_b   1.000
_cell.length_c   1.000
_cell.angle_alpha   90.00
_cell.angle_beta   90.00
_cell.angle_gamma   90.00
#
_symmetry.space_group_name_H-M   'P 1'
#
loop_
_entity.id
_entity.type
_entity.pdbx_description
1 polymer ?
#
loop_
_entity_poly.entity_id
_entity_poly.type
_entity_poly.pdbx_seq_one_letter_code
_entity_poly.pdbx_strand_id
1 'polypeptide(L)'
;MAGLSDKYIGWVNDDLKRLDAAIAGVTDGANADALRAVYGVAHDIKGQGSTFGYHLITDIGQLLCRYTERAIEHKKVERAVIDAHVEALRTVVDNRIQGPAGELGREIIDALKGVAERSFA
;
A
#
# COMPACT_ATOMS: atom_id res chain seq x y z
N MET A 1 -17.99 -2.39 20.40
CA MET A 1 -17.48 -2.23 19.01
C MET A 1 -16.07 -2.83 18.78
N ALA A 2 -15.40 -3.41 19.78
CA ALA A 2 -14.03 -3.95 19.62
C ALA A 2 -13.89 -5.03 18.52
N GLY A 3 -14.91 -5.87 18.31
CA GLY A 3 -14.79 -7.01 17.39
C GLY A 3 -14.81 -6.70 15.89
N LEU A 4 -15.19 -5.49 15.46
CA LEU A 4 -15.21 -5.15 14.03
C LEU A 4 -13.85 -4.65 13.53
N SER A 5 -13.12 -3.91 14.37
CA SER A 5 -11.76 -3.45 14.04
C SER A 5 -10.78 -4.62 13.99
N ASP A 6 -10.95 -5.63 14.85
CA ASP A 6 -10.13 -6.86 14.80
C ASP A 6 -10.40 -7.68 13.52
N LYS A 7 -11.67 -7.76 13.08
CA LYS A 7 -12.02 -8.41 11.81
C LYS A 7 -11.42 -7.68 10.62
N TYR A 8 -11.47 -6.35 10.62
CA TYR A 8 -10.85 -5.54 9.57
C TYR A 8 -9.34 -5.78 9.48
N ILE A 9 -8.63 -5.82 10.61
CA ILE A 9 -7.20 -6.16 10.63
C ILE A 9 -6.95 -7.58 10.09
N GLY A 10 -7.84 -8.53 10.40
CA GLY A 10 -7.80 -9.86 9.76
C GLY A 10 -7.88 -9.79 8.24
N TRP A 11 -8.81 -9.02 7.69
CA TRP A 11 -8.95 -8.83 6.24
C TRP A 11 -7.73 -8.15 5.62
N VAL A 12 -7.21 -7.09 6.23
CA VAL A 12 -6.01 -6.41 5.73
C VAL A 12 -4.81 -7.36 5.73
N ASN A 13 -4.67 -8.24 6.73
CA ASN A 13 -3.61 -9.25 6.74
C ASN A 13 -3.75 -10.26 5.59
N ASP A 14 -4.97 -10.64 5.23
CA ASP A 14 -5.21 -11.51 4.08
C ASP A 14 -4.93 -10.77 2.76
N ASP A 15 -5.25 -9.48 2.68
CA ASP A 15 -4.89 -8.64 1.54
C ASP A 15 -3.37 -8.44 1.43
N LEU A 16 -2.64 -8.30 2.54
CA LEU A 16 -1.18 -8.22 2.53
C LEU A 16 -0.55 -9.50 1.96
N LYS A 17 -1.12 -10.69 2.25
CA LYS A 17 -0.68 -11.95 1.63
C LYS A 17 -0.99 -11.98 0.13
N ARG A 18 -2.16 -11.48 -0.28
CA ARG A 18 -2.52 -11.33 -1.71
C ARG A 18 -1.57 -10.37 -2.41
N LEU A 19 -1.15 -9.33 -1.71
CA LEU A 19 -0.20 -8.33 -2.20
C LEU A 19 1.17 -8.99 -2.41
N ASP A 20 1.70 -9.73 -1.44
CA ASP A 20 2.97 -10.47 -1.60
C ASP A 20 2.95 -11.40 -2.83
N ALA A 21 1.85 -12.11 -3.05
CA ALA A 21 1.69 -12.97 -4.23
C ALA A 21 1.66 -12.17 -5.54
N ALA A 22 1.00 -11.02 -5.58
CA ALA A 22 0.97 -10.15 -6.75
C ALA A 22 2.36 -9.56 -7.04
N ILE A 23 3.07 -9.13 -6.00
CA ILE A 23 4.38 -8.52 -6.14
C ILE A 23 5.43 -9.57 -6.55
N ALA A 24 5.28 -10.84 -6.19
CA ALA A 24 6.15 -11.92 -6.69
C ALA A 24 6.17 -12.02 -8.24
N GLY A 25 5.12 -11.53 -8.92
CA GLY A 25 5.07 -11.44 -10.38
C GLY A 25 5.77 -10.21 -10.98
N VAL A 26 6.21 -9.25 -10.15
CA VAL A 26 6.95 -8.06 -10.61
C VAL A 26 8.43 -8.44 -10.78
N THR A 27 8.92 -8.37 -12.02
CA THR A 27 10.26 -8.77 -12.47
C THR A 27 10.95 -7.61 -13.20
N ASP A 28 12.08 -7.84 -13.86
CA ASP A 28 12.74 -6.83 -14.71
C ASP A 28 12.07 -6.66 -16.10
N GLY A 29 11.02 -7.44 -16.39
CA GLY A 29 10.36 -7.51 -17.69
C GLY A 29 9.04 -6.74 -17.81
N ALA A 30 8.15 -7.22 -18.67
CA ALA A 30 6.83 -6.64 -18.88
C ALA A 30 5.92 -6.86 -17.66
N ASN A 31 5.88 -5.89 -16.75
CA ASN A 31 5.19 -6.01 -15.47
C ASN A 31 3.73 -5.56 -15.47
N ALA A 32 3.13 -5.22 -16.62
CA ALA A 32 1.83 -4.57 -16.66
C ALA A 32 0.73 -5.37 -15.93
N ASP A 33 0.67 -6.69 -16.11
CA ASP A 33 -0.35 -7.52 -15.48
C ASP A 33 -0.08 -7.74 -13.99
N ALA A 34 1.20 -7.92 -13.61
CA ALA A 34 1.59 -7.99 -12.20
C ALA A 34 1.26 -6.67 -11.47
N LEU A 35 1.55 -5.53 -12.09
CA LEU A 35 1.23 -4.21 -11.54
C LEU A 35 -0.28 -3.97 -11.44
N ARG A 36 -1.09 -4.47 -12.38
CA ARG A 36 -2.56 -4.44 -12.26
C ARG A 36 -3.05 -5.29 -11.09
N ALA A 37 -2.43 -6.44 -10.84
CA ALA A 37 -2.76 -7.26 -9.68
C ALA A 37 -2.40 -6.54 -8.37
N VAL A 38 -1.22 -5.91 -8.29
CA VAL A 38 -0.82 -5.08 -7.13
C VAL A 38 -1.79 -3.92 -6.93
N TYR A 39 -2.16 -3.21 -8.01
CA TYR A 39 -3.14 -2.12 -7.97
C TYR A 39 -4.49 -2.59 -7.40
N GLY A 40 -5.00 -3.73 -7.87
CA GLY A 40 -6.28 -4.27 -7.41
C GLY A 40 -6.29 -4.56 -5.91
N VAL A 41 -5.25 -5.20 -5.40
CA VAL A 41 -5.12 -5.47 -3.96
C VAL A 41 -4.93 -4.19 -3.15
N ALA A 42 -4.11 -3.25 -3.62
CA ALA A 42 -3.95 -1.94 -2.98
C ALA A 42 -5.27 -1.15 -2.91
N HIS A 43 -6.10 -1.25 -3.95
CA HIS A 43 -7.43 -0.66 -3.98
C HIS A 43 -8.34 -1.28 -2.93
N ASP A 44 -8.35 -2.61 -2.80
CA ASP A 44 -9.13 -3.32 -1.77
C ASP A 44 -8.74 -2.84 -0.36
N ILE A 45 -7.44 -2.81 -0.06
CA ILE A 45 -6.87 -2.35 1.23
C ILE A 45 -7.32 -0.92 1.57
N LYS A 46 -7.25 -0.02 0.59
CA LYS A 46 -7.63 1.39 0.75
C LYS A 46 -9.11 1.55 1.13
N GLY A 47 -9.98 0.70 0.59
CA GLY A 47 -11.43 0.93 0.50
C GLY A 47 -12.20 1.01 1.82
N GLN A 48 -11.63 0.58 2.93
CA GLN A 48 -12.34 0.49 4.22
C GLN A 48 -11.55 0.97 5.44
N GLY A 49 -10.28 1.37 5.31
CA GLY A 49 -9.43 1.76 6.45
C GLY A 49 -10.01 2.90 7.28
N SER A 50 -10.35 4.03 6.65
CA SER A 50 -10.95 5.19 7.35
C SER A 50 -12.26 4.84 8.06
N THR A 51 -13.09 3.95 7.50
CA THR A 51 -14.35 3.51 8.14
C THR A 51 -14.13 2.81 9.47
N PHE A 52 -13.01 2.07 9.60
CA PHE A 52 -12.63 1.38 10.84
C PHE A 52 -11.62 2.17 11.69
N GLY A 53 -11.32 3.42 11.32
CA GLY A 53 -10.40 4.30 12.03
C GLY A 53 -8.93 4.20 11.63
N TYR A 54 -8.57 3.37 10.65
CA TYR A 54 -7.19 3.15 10.17
C TYR A 54 -6.87 4.01 8.95
N HIS A 55 -6.80 5.33 9.13
CA HIS A 55 -6.64 6.28 8.02
C HIS A 55 -5.32 6.10 7.26
N LEU A 56 -4.23 5.77 7.98
CA LEU A 56 -2.93 5.51 7.34
C LEU A 56 -2.97 4.31 6.39
N ILE A 57 -3.78 3.28 6.65
CA ILE A 57 -3.95 2.16 5.73
C ILE A 57 -4.60 2.65 4.42
N THR A 58 -5.62 3.50 4.53
CA THR A 58 -6.26 4.15 3.37
C THR A 58 -5.28 5.02 2.59
N ASP A 59 -4.51 5.86 3.28
CA ASP A 59 -3.57 6.80 2.65
C ASP A 59 -2.43 6.05 1.93
N ILE A 60 -1.80 5.06 2.60
CA ILE A 60 -0.71 4.28 2.01
C ILE A 60 -1.21 3.43 0.84
N GLY A 61 -2.39 2.78 0.97
CA GLY A 61 -3.00 2.04 -0.12
C GLY A 61 -3.27 2.92 -1.35
N GLN A 62 -3.71 4.16 -1.14
CA GLN A 62 -3.89 5.12 -2.22
C GLN A 62 -2.57 5.54 -2.88
N LEU A 63 -1.49 5.74 -2.12
CA LEU A 63 -0.17 6.03 -2.69
C LEU A 63 0.33 4.87 -3.54
N LEU A 64 0.16 3.63 -3.07
CA LEU A 64 0.55 2.45 -3.82
C LEU A 64 -0.24 2.31 -5.13
N CYS A 65 -1.56 2.54 -5.11
CA CYS A 65 -2.37 2.60 -6.33
C CYS A 65 -1.77 3.58 -7.35
N ARG A 66 -1.54 4.83 -6.96
CA ARG A 66 -0.99 5.88 -7.84
C ARG A 66 0.39 5.49 -8.38
N TYR A 67 1.23 4.88 -7.55
CA TYR A 67 2.54 4.42 -7.97
C TYR A 67 2.42 3.34 -9.06
N THR A 68 1.58 2.33 -8.85
CA THR A 68 1.39 1.24 -9.82
C THR A 68 0.81 1.71 -11.15
N GLU A 69 -0.14 2.66 -11.13
CA GLU A 69 -0.68 3.29 -12.35
C GLU A 69 0.43 3.97 -13.15
N ARG A 70 1.22 4.84 -12.50
CA ARG A 70 2.35 5.53 -13.14
C ARG A 70 3.40 4.53 -13.64
N ALA A 71 3.69 3.48 -12.88
CA ALA A 71 4.65 2.46 -13.28
C ALA A 71 4.22 1.73 -14.58
N ILE A 72 2.91 1.47 -14.73
CA ILE A 72 2.34 0.91 -15.97
C ILE A 72 2.47 1.91 -17.12
N GLU A 73 2.09 3.18 -16.91
CA GLU A 73 2.15 4.24 -17.92
C GLU A 73 3.57 4.47 -18.45
N HIS A 74 4.54 4.56 -17.53
CA HIS A 74 5.95 4.77 -17.87
C HIS A 74 6.67 3.49 -18.28
N LYS A 75 6.04 2.31 -18.18
CA LYS A 75 6.66 0.99 -18.38
C LYS A 75 7.95 0.82 -17.58
N LYS A 76 8.00 1.42 -16.40
CA LYS A 76 9.16 1.45 -15.50
C LYS A 76 8.65 1.22 -14.09
N VAL A 77 9.23 0.25 -13.39
CA VAL A 77 8.92 -0.01 -11.99
C VAL A 77 10.22 -0.17 -11.23
N GLU A 78 10.25 0.37 -10.02
CA GLU A 78 11.27 0.13 -9.03
C GLU A 78 10.62 -0.68 -7.90
N ARG A 79 10.91 -1.98 -7.88
CA ARG A 79 10.33 -2.93 -6.92
C ARG A 79 10.49 -2.47 -5.46
N ALA A 80 11.63 -1.86 -5.13
CA ALA A 80 11.90 -1.32 -3.80
C ALA A 80 10.87 -0.26 -3.35
N VAL A 81 10.28 0.50 -4.28
CA VAL A 81 9.20 1.46 -3.94
C VAL A 81 7.94 0.71 -3.53
N ILE A 82 7.56 -0.35 -4.25
CA ILE A 82 6.39 -1.18 -3.87
C ILE A 82 6.62 -1.78 -2.48
N ASP A 83 7.79 -2.38 -2.26
CA ASP A 83 8.15 -3.02 -0.99
C ASP A 83 8.10 -2.02 0.17
N ALA A 84 8.55 -0.77 -0.03
CA ALA A 84 8.46 0.28 0.99
C ALA A 84 7.01 0.61 1.39
N HIS A 85 6.07 0.63 0.44
CA HIS A 85 4.66 0.86 0.75
C HIS A 85 4.05 -0.32 1.50
N VAL A 86 4.40 -1.56 1.13
CA VAL A 86 3.92 -2.77 1.81
C VAL A 86 4.45 -2.82 3.24
N GLU A 87 5.71 -2.48 3.47
CA GLU A 87 6.30 -2.47 4.80
C GLU A 87 5.66 -1.40 5.69
N ALA A 88 5.34 -0.24 5.12
CA ALA A 88 4.59 0.78 5.85
C ALA A 88 3.17 0.30 6.21
N LEU A 89 2.47 -0.41 5.32
CA LEU A 89 1.17 -1.03 5.63
C LEU A 89 1.28 -2.04 6.77
N ARG A 90 2.27 -2.94 6.71
CA ARG A 90 2.52 -3.93 7.77
C ARG A 90 2.78 -3.25 9.11
N THR A 91 3.64 -2.24 9.13
CA THR A 91 3.95 -1.47 10.33
C THR A 91 2.70 -0.86 10.96
N VAL A 92 1.82 -0.25 10.15
CA VAL A 92 0.57 0.34 10.63
C VAL A 92 -0.39 -0.72 11.18
N VAL A 93 -0.49 -1.87 10.51
CA VAL A 93 -1.34 -3.00 10.91
C VAL A 93 -0.86 -3.63 12.22
N ASP A 94 0.44 -3.94 12.32
CA ASP A 94 1.05 -4.60 13.47
C ASP A 94 0.97 -3.73 14.73
N ASN A 95 1.15 -2.42 14.58
CA ASN A 95 1.05 -1.45 15.68
C ASN A 95 -0.39 -0.96 15.89
N ARG A 96 -1.36 -1.43 15.10
CA ARG A 96 -2.78 -1.02 15.15
C ARG A 96 -2.97 0.50 15.19
N ILE A 97 -2.25 1.23 14.35
CA ILE A 97 -2.24 2.70 14.38
C ILE A 97 -3.58 3.23 13.86
N GLN A 98 -4.36 3.83 14.76
CA GLN A 98 -5.68 4.40 14.47
C GLN A 98 -5.65 5.94 14.49
N GLY A 99 -6.68 6.52 13.90
CA GLY A 99 -6.87 7.96 13.76
C GLY A 99 -6.21 8.52 12.49
N PRO A 100 -6.34 9.83 12.27
CA PRO A 100 -5.66 10.55 11.19
C PRO A 100 -4.14 10.47 11.33
N ALA A 101 -3.43 10.74 10.22
CA ALA A 101 -1.98 10.91 10.24
C ALA A 101 -1.59 12.04 11.21
N GLY A 102 -1.05 11.67 12.37
CA GLY A 102 -0.30 12.57 13.25
C GLY A 102 1.01 13.02 12.60
N GLU A 103 1.92 13.62 13.37
CA GLU A 103 3.24 14.02 12.86
C GLU A 103 3.99 12.84 12.22
N LEU A 104 4.13 11.74 12.96
CA LEU A 104 4.76 10.51 12.47
C LEU A 104 4.07 9.94 11.21
N GLY A 105 2.74 9.95 11.17
CA GLY A 105 1.99 9.45 10.01
C GLY A 105 2.26 10.28 8.75
N ARG A 106 2.38 11.61 8.90
CA ARG A 106 2.71 12.52 7.80
C ARG A 106 4.13 12.29 7.31
N GLU A 107 5.09 12.11 8.21
CA GLU A 107 6.48 11.78 7.85
C GLU A 107 6.57 10.49 7.02
N ILE A 108 5.83 9.44 7.41
CA ILE A 108 5.77 8.19 6.65
C ILE A 108 5.20 8.45 5.25
N ILE A 109 4.06 9.14 5.16
CA ILE A 109 3.40 9.46 3.89
C ILE A 109 4.30 10.28 2.97
N ASP A 110 5.00 11.28 3.49
CA ASP A 110 5.88 12.13 2.70
C ASP A 110 7.16 11.41 2.28
N ALA A 111 7.70 10.53 3.13
CA ALA A 111 8.81 9.66 2.76
C ALA A 111 8.44 8.71 1.61
N LEU A 112 7.24 8.10 1.66
CA LEU A 112 6.71 7.21 0.62
C LEU A 112 6.50 7.94 -0.72
N LYS A 113 5.93 9.16 -0.68
CA LYS A 113 5.82 10.01 -1.88
C LYS A 113 7.20 10.31 -2.46
N GLY A 114 8.15 10.70 -1.61
CA GLY A 114 9.50 11.04 -2.04
C GLY A 114 10.24 9.88 -2.72
N VAL A 115 10.14 8.65 -2.19
CA VAL A 115 10.75 7.49 -2.87
C VAL A 115 10.07 7.20 -4.21
N ALA A 116 8.74 7.31 -4.28
CA ALA A 116 7.99 7.10 -5.53
C ALA A 116 8.36 8.14 -6.59
N GLU A 117 8.46 9.41 -6.23
CA GLU A 117 8.84 10.49 -7.15
C GLU A 117 10.24 10.28 -7.73
N ARG A 118 11.22 9.90 -6.89
CA ARG A 118 12.60 9.66 -7.33
C ARG A 118 12.74 8.48 -8.29
N SER A 119 11.87 7.48 -8.20
CA SER A 119 11.94 6.32 -9.10
C SER A 119 11.61 6.64 -10.57
N PHE A 120 10.92 7.76 -10.82
CA PHE A 120 10.54 8.21 -12.16
C PHE A 120 11.37 9.41 -12.67
N ALA A 121 12.23 9.97 -11.83
CA ALA A 121 13.25 10.93 -12.25
C ALA A 121 14.30 10.25 -13.15
#